data_AF-A0A9E0ZRC2-F1
#
_entry.id   AF-A0A9E0ZRC2-F1
#
_cell.length_a   1.000
_cell.length_b   1.000
_cell.length_c   1.000
_cell.angle_alpha   90.00
_cell.angle_beta   90.00
_cell.angle_gamma   90.00
#
_symmetry.space_group_name_H-M   'P 1'
#
loop_
_entity.id
_entity.type
_entity.pdbx_description
1 polymer ?
#
loop_
_entity_poly.entity_id
_entity_poly.type
_entity_poly.pdbx_seq_one_letter_code
_entity_poly.pdbx_strand_id
1 'polypeptide(L)'
;DDITFLRRIVHGGADQSFGIEVAKLAGVPSAVTKRAKAILKELEANKIEIDFKAEDAVDEEDEDDIQFNFKTKSTDELFELIKAIDINTLTPIEAMQTLYDLKKKVEEITD
;
A
#
# COMPACT_ATOMS: atom_id res chain seq x y z
N ASP A 1 8.98 -17.04 -18.55
CA ASP A 1 8.41 -15.77 -19.05
C ASP A 1 9.52 -14.95 -19.66
N ASP A 2 9.53 -14.92 -21.00
CA ASP A 2 10.40 -14.08 -21.82
C ASP A 2 9.50 -13.07 -22.55
N ILE A 3 9.93 -11.81 -22.60
CA ILE A 3 9.19 -10.69 -23.20
C ILE A 3 9.90 -10.21 -24.48
N THR A 4 9.14 -9.88 -25.52
CA THR A 4 9.66 -9.35 -26.78
C THR A 4 9.12 -7.94 -27.00
N PHE A 5 10.02 -6.96 -27.14
CA PHE A 5 9.64 -5.57 -27.39
C PHE A 5 9.43 -5.32 -28.89
N LEU A 6 8.24 -4.85 -29.23
CA LEU A 6 7.93 -4.36 -30.57
C LEU A 6 8.24 -2.86 -30.64
N ARG A 7 8.93 -2.42 -31.69
CA ARG A 7 9.20 -0.98 -31.96
C ARG A 7 8.06 -0.37 -32.77
N ARG A 8 6.85 -0.43 -32.23
CA ARG A 8 5.62 0.03 -32.90
C ARG A 8 4.83 0.93 -31.98
N ILE A 9 4.38 2.07 -32.50
CA ILE A 9 3.48 2.99 -31.81
C ILE A 9 2.04 2.66 -32.23
N VAL A 10 1.14 2.54 -31.26
CA VAL A 10 -0.29 2.28 -31.48
C VAL A 10 -1.07 3.32 -30.67
N HIS A 11 -2.20 3.79 -31.20
CA HIS A 11 -3.07 4.73 -30.49
C HIS A 11 -3.85 3.99 -29.40
N GLY A 12 -3.88 4.55 -28.18
CA GLY A 12 -4.54 3.97 -27.01
C GLY A 12 -3.69 4.08 -25.75
N GLY A 13 -4.29 3.78 -24.60
CA GLY A 13 -3.57 3.62 -23.33
C GLY A 13 -2.85 2.27 -23.26
N ALA A 14 -1.94 2.12 -22.29
CA ALA A 14 -1.30 0.84 -22.02
C ALA A 14 -2.13 0.04 -21.00
N ASP A 15 -2.59 -1.14 -21.40
CA ASP A 15 -3.40 -2.01 -20.51
C ASP A 15 -2.57 -2.68 -19.41
N GLN A 16 -1.24 -2.79 -19.59
CA GLN A 16 -0.34 -3.50 -18.67
C GLN A 16 0.99 -2.78 -18.51
N SER A 17 1.51 -2.83 -17.28
CA SER A 17 2.84 -2.32 -16.92
C SER A 17 3.87 -3.45 -16.96
N PHE A 18 5.00 -3.24 -17.67
CA PHE A 18 6.06 -4.25 -17.84
C PHE A 18 7.31 -4.01 -16.98
N GLY A 19 7.24 -3.10 -16.00
CA GLY A 19 8.41 -2.64 -15.23
C GLY A 19 9.19 -3.76 -14.51
N ILE A 20 8.50 -4.75 -13.93
CA ILE A 20 9.16 -5.89 -13.25
C ILE A 20 9.92 -6.76 -14.26
N GLU A 21 9.37 -6.97 -15.46
CA GLU A 21 10.00 -7.78 -16.50
C GLU A 21 11.21 -7.05 -17.11
N VAL A 22 11.14 -5.71 -17.24
CA VAL A 22 12.30 -4.87 -17.61
C VAL A 22 13.38 -4.91 -16.54
N ALA A 23 13.02 -4.81 -15.26
CA ALA A 23 13.98 -4.89 -14.14
C ALA A 23 14.73 -6.23 -14.11
N LYS A 24 14.02 -7.34 -14.40
CA LYS A 24 14.62 -8.66 -14.54
C LYS A 24 15.62 -8.71 -15.70
N LEU A 25 15.28 -8.14 -16.86
CA LEU A 25 16.19 -8.03 -18.01
C LEU A 25 17.40 -7.13 -17.70
N ALA A 26 17.23 -6.11 -16.85
CA ALA A 26 18.29 -5.22 -16.39
C ALA A 26 19.23 -5.88 -15.35
N GLY A 27 18.99 -7.14 -14.96
CA GLY A 27 19.84 -7.89 -14.04
C GLY A 27 19.54 -7.66 -12.56
N VAL A 28 18.36 -7.13 -12.22
CA VAL A 28 17.92 -7.03 -10.83
C VAL A 28 17.82 -8.44 -10.21
N PRO A 29 18.30 -8.65 -8.96
CA PRO A 29 18.27 -9.97 -8.34
C PRO A 29 16.89 -10.64 -8.35
N SER A 30 16.87 -11.94 -8.61
CA SER A 30 15.64 -12.74 -8.70
C SER A 30 14.77 -12.69 -7.44
N ALA A 31 15.40 -12.58 -6.26
CA ALA A 31 14.70 -12.43 -5.00
C ALA A 31 13.84 -11.15 -4.95
N VAL A 32 14.36 -10.04 -5.50
CA VAL A 32 13.67 -8.74 -5.53
C VAL A 32 12.50 -8.78 -6.51
N THR A 33 12.72 -9.26 -7.73
CA THR A 33 11.66 -9.35 -8.76
C THR A 33 10.56 -10.32 -8.34
N LYS A 34 10.89 -11.42 -7.65
CA LYS A 34 9.91 -12.36 -7.11
C LYS A 34 9.05 -11.73 -6.00
N ARG A 35 9.65 -10.98 -5.09
CA ARG A 35 8.92 -10.24 -4.05
C ARG A 35 8.01 -9.18 -4.67
N ALA A 36 8.50 -8.44 -5.66
CA ALA A 36 7.70 -7.45 -6.38
C ALA A 36 6.46 -8.07 -7.05
N LYS A 37 6.59 -9.25 -7.68
CA LYS A 37 5.43 -9.97 -8.25
C LYS A 37 4.42 -10.40 -7.19
N ALA A 38 4.86 -10.79 -5.99
CA ALA A 38 3.97 -11.15 -4.90
C ALA A 38 3.15 -9.95 -4.40
N ILE A 39 3.82 -8.80 -4.22
CA ILE A 39 3.16 -7.54 -3.81
C ILE A 39 2.20 -7.06 -4.90
N LEU A 40 2.60 -7.11 -6.17
CA LEU A 40 1.72 -6.73 -7.29
C LEU A 40 0.42 -7.54 -7.28
N LYS A 41 0.52 -8.86 -7.07
CA LYS A 41 -0.65 -9.74 -7.00
C LYS A 41 -1.57 -9.38 -5.83
N GLU A 42 -1.02 -8.96 -4.70
CA GLU A 42 -1.79 -8.51 -3.54
C GLU A 42 -2.50 -7.18 -3.81
N LEU A 43 -1.83 -6.22 -4.46
CA LEU A 43 -2.40 -4.93 -4.83
C LEU A 43 -3.52 -5.08 -5.88
N GLU A 44 -3.31 -5.92 -6.89
CA GLU A 44 -4.33 -6.24 -7.92
C GLU A 44 -5.54 -6.95 -7.29
N ALA A 45 -5.32 -7.85 -6.32
CA ALA A 45 -6.39 -8.56 -5.63
C ALA A 45 -7.21 -7.64 -4.71
N ASN A 46 -6.56 -6.66 -4.07
CA ASN A 46 -7.22 -5.67 -3.23
C ASN A 46 -7.85 -4.53 -4.02
N LYS A 47 -7.81 -4.58 -5.36
CA LYS A 47 -8.50 -3.64 -6.25
C LYS A 47 -8.20 -2.18 -5.93
N ILE A 48 -6.97 -1.91 -5.48
CA ILE A 48 -6.45 -0.55 -5.39
C ILE A 48 -6.23 -0.14 -6.84
N GLU A 49 -7.21 0.54 -7.43
CA GLU A 49 -7.03 1.23 -8.70
C GLU A 49 -5.96 2.31 -8.48
N ILE A 50 -4.72 1.96 -8.81
CA ILE A 50 -3.64 2.93 -8.89
C ILE A 50 -3.90 3.69 -10.18
N ASP A 51 -4.78 4.68 -10.10
CA ASP A 51 -5.06 5.59 -11.21
C ASP A 51 -3.80 6.43 -11.43
N PHE A 52 -2.99 6.05 -12.41
CA PHE A 52 -1.92 6.90 -12.91
C PHE A 52 -2.55 8.02 -13.76
N LYS A 53 -3.37 8.87 -13.12
CA LYS A 53 -3.73 10.16 -13.68
C LYS A 53 -2.47 10.99 -13.75
N ALA A 54 -1.94 11.14 -14.97
CA ALA A 54 -1.08 12.26 -15.28
C ALA A 54 -1.87 13.51 -14.91
N GLU A 55 -1.40 14.20 -13.87
CA GLU A 55 -1.99 15.41 -13.32
C GLU A 55 -2.23 16.44 -14.44
N ASP A 56 -3.48 16.57 -14.87
CA ASP A 56 -4.06 17.85 -15.26
C ASP A 56 -5.22 18.10 -14.29
N ALA A 57 -5.03 19.14 -13.48
CA ALA A 57 -5.85 19.54 -12.36
C ALA A 57 -7.32 19.78 -12.71
N VAL A 58 -8.24 19.21 -11.92
CA VAL A 58 -9.32 19.93 -11.20
C VAL A 58 -9.78 19.01 -10.05
N ASP A 59 -9.47 19.36 -8.80
CA ASP A 59 -10.01 18.69 -7.61
C ASP A 59 -11.47 19.12 -7.41
N GLU A 60 -12.41 18.23 -7.72
CA GLU A 60 -13.64 18.11 -6.93
C GLU A 60 -13.38 16.92 -5.98
N GLU A 61 -12.94 17.21 -4.75
CA GLU A 61 -12.71 16.20 -3.72
C GLU A 61 -14.06 15.52 -3.38
N ASP A 62 -14.22 14.26 -3.79
CA ASP A 62 -15.35 13.42 -3.41
C ASP A 62 -15.34 13.19 -1.88
N GLU A 63 -16.50 13.29 -1.22
CA GLU A 63 -16.64 13.08 0.24
C GLU A 63 -16.11 11.71 0.71
N ASP A 64 -16.10 10.72 -0.19
CA ASP A 64 -15.58 9.38 0.03
C ASP A 64 -14.04 9.35 0.16
N ASP A 65 -13.32 10.21 -0.56
CA ASP A 65 -11.85 10.31 -0.48
C ASP A 65 -11.40 10.93 0.86
N ILE A 66 -12.20 11.82 1.44
CA ILE A 66 -11.93 12.41 2.75
C ILE A 66 -12.09 11.35 3.85
N GLN A 67 -13.13 10.51 3.77
CA GLN A 67 -13.32 9.40 4.72
C GLN A 67 -12.22 8.34 4.60
N PHE A 68 -11.83 7.98 3.36
CA PHE A 68 -10.74 7.04 3.14
C PHE A 68 -9.41 7.58 3.67
N ASN A 69 -9.08 8.84 3.39
CA ASN A 69 -7.89 9.50 3.92
C ASN A 69 -7.88 9.64 5.45
N PHE A 70 -9.04 9.79 6.08
CA PHE A 70 -9.13 9.82 7.53
C PHE A 70 -8.86 8.43 8.15
N LYS A 71 -9.42 7.36 7.56
CA LYS A 71 -9.17 5.99 8.01
C LYS A 71 -7.70 5.58 7.80
N THR A 72 -7.10 5.91 6.66
CA THR A 72 -5.67 5.59 6.39
C THR A 72 -4.72 6.32 7.33
N LYS A 73 -4.93 7.61 7.57
CA LYS A 73 -4.14 8.36 8.57
C LYS A 73 -4.29 7.80 9.98
N SER A 74 -5.52 7.44 10.38
CA SER A 74 -5.78 6.86 11.70
C SER A 74 -5.11 5.49 11.87
N THR A 75 -5.04 4.68 10.80
CA THR A 75 -4.31 3.41 10.83
C THR A 75 -2.80 3.62 10.91
N ASP A 76 -2.24 4.60 10.21
CA ASP A 76 -0.81 4.91 10.25
C ASP A 76 -0.37 5.38 11.64
N GLU A 77 -1.18 6.22 12.30
CA GLU A 77 -0.95 6.65 13.68
C GLU A 77 -0.92 5.48 14.66
N LEU A 78 -1.80 4.49 14.46
CA LEU A 78 -1.85 3.29 15.29
C LEU A 78 -0.61 2.40 15.08
N PHE A 79 -0.13 2.29 13.83
CA PHE A 79 1.09 1.55 13.51
C PHE A 79 2.33 2.16 14.16
N GLU A 80 2.48 3.48 14.11
CA GLU A 80 3.59 4.18 14.77
C GLU A 80 3.54 4.02 16.30
N LEU A 81 2.34 4.06 16.89
CA LEU A 81 2.15 3.81 18.32
C LEU A 81 2.61 2.41 18.74
N ILE A 82 2.18 1.37 18.01
CA ILE A 82 2.55 -0.02 18.31
C ILE A 82 4.06 -0.24 18.17
N LYS A 83 4.67 0.38 17.16
CA LYS A 83 6.11 0.29 16.89
C LYS A 83 6.96 0.97 17.97
N ALA A 84 6.43 2.00 18.63
CA ALA A 84 7.10 2.70 19.71
C ALA A 84 7.01 1.98 21.07
N ILE A 85 6.12 1.00 21.23
CA ILE A 85 5.94 0.28 22.49
C ILE A 85 7.09 -0.73 22.69
N ASP A 86 7.84 -0.58 23.79
CA ASP A 86 8.82 -1.56 24.25
C ASP A 86 8.26 -2.45 25.36
N ILE A 87 7.94 -3.68 24.97
CA ILE A 87 7.35 -4.72 25.84
C ILE A 87 8.27 -5.04 27.03
N ASN A 88 9.58 -4.87 26.92
CA ASN A 88 10.53 -5.24 27.97
C ASN A 88 10.58 -4.21 29.11
N THR A 89 10.01 -3.03 28.90
CA THR A 89 10.04 -1.91 29.85
C THR A 89 8.73 -1.71 30.59
N LEU A 90 7.64 -2.28 30.07
CA LEU A 90 6.30 -2.13 30.62
C LEU A 90 6.10 -3.00 31.86
N THR A 91 5.48 -2.42 32.88
CA THR A 91 4.93 -3.23 33.98
C THR A 91 3.70 -4.00 33.50
N PRO A 92 3.35 -5.14 34.12
CA PRO A 92 2.18 -5.92 33.72
C PRO A 92 0.87 -5.12 33.71
N ILE A 93 0.73 -4.13 34.60
CA ILE A 93 -0.46 -3.27 34.67
C ILE A 93 -0.51 -2.31 33.49
N GLU A 94 0.61 -1.67 33.17
CA GLU A 94 0.71 -0.75 32.02
C GLU A 94 0.52 -1.50 30.69
N ALA A 95 1.04 -2.73 30.58
CA ALA A 95 0.81 -3.59 29.42
C ALA A 95 -0.68 -3.89 29.23
N MET A 96 -1.41 -4.19 30.31
CA MET A 96 -2.85 -4.45 30.23
C MET A 96 -3.66 -3.19 29.88
N GLN A 97 -3.27 -2.02 30.40
CA GLN A 97 -3.91 -0.75 30.06
C GLN A 97 -3.66 -0.35 28.59
N THR A 98 -2.41 -0.43 28.13
CA THR A 98 -2.06 -0.15 26.73
C THR A 98 -2.79 -1.06 25.75
N LEU A 99 -2.92 -2.35 26.05
CA LEU A 99 -3.70 -3.30 25.25
C LEU A 99 -5.20 -2.94 25.20
N TYR A 100 -5.77 -2.52 26.33
CA TYR A 100 -7.16 -2.07 26.37
C TYR A 100 -7.37 -0.82 25.50
N ASP A 101 -6.47 0.16 25.60
CA ASP A 101 -6.55 1.41 24.83
C ASP A 101 -6.39 1.17 23.33
N LEU A 102 -5.46 0.28 22.94
CA LEU A 102 -5.28 -0.12 21.54
C LEU A 102 -6.54 -0.79 20.98
N LYS A 103 -7.15 -1.70 21.72
CA LYS A 103 -8.39 -2.37 21.31
C LYS A 103 -9.52 -1.35 21.11
N LYS A 104 -9.68 -0.41 22.04
CA LYS A 104 -10.71 0.64 21.95
C LYS A 104 -10.51 1.52 20.72
N LYS A 105 -9.28 1.93 20.42
CA LYS A 105 -8.96 2.73 19.22
C LYS A 105 -9.25 1.99 17.92
N VAL A 106 -9.01 0.68 17.86
CA VAL A 106 -9.35 -0.13 16.68
C VAL A 106 -10.86 -0.21 16.47
N GLU A 107 -11.64 -0.41 17.54
CA GLU A 107 -13.11 -0.40 17.47
C GLU A 107 -13.63 0.94 16.94
N GLU A 108 -13.11 2.07 17.42
CA GLU A 108 -13.48 3.42 16.95
C GLU A 108 -13.17 3.70 15.46
N ILE A 109 -12.16 3.04 14.88
CA ILE A 109 -11.80 3.19 13.45
C ILE A 109 -12.63 2.25 12.56
N THR A 110 -13.08 1.12 13.12
CA THR A 110 -13.77 0.06 12.40
C THR A 110 -15.28 0.27 12.36
N ASP A 111 -15.86 0.91 13.39
CA ASP A 111 -17.23 1.45 13.35
C ASP A 111 -17.37 2.65 12.38
#